data_AF-A0A4U8V1A0-F1
#
_entry.id   AF-A0A4U8V1A0-F1
#
_cell.length_a   1.000
_cell.length_b   1.000
_cell.length_c   1.000
_cell.angle_alpha   90.00
_cell.angle_beta   90.00
_cell.angle_gamma   90.00
#
_symmetry.space_group_name_H-M   'P 1'
#
loop_
_entity.id
_entity.type
_entity.pdbx_description
1 polymer ?
#
loop_
_entity_poly.entity_id
_entity_poly.type
_entity_poly.pdbx_seq_one_letter_code
_entity_poly.pdbx_strand_id
1 'polypeptide(L)'
;MTSPQLGAINSVNSLIDKVLRQPKGDVADRLNSRVTVGILTVSAAVLFSTHFWGSPINCWSPAQFTGHWVEYVNQFCYVHGTYFSSLEGEEPLPVKEEERQDEFVRYYQWVPYILAAQALLFYIPRFVWKSLCVFSGFDLMGAINFVNRSWAETKCSPKSFACVVTHNKDKRKLERQKIFEDHVAVYLCDSLMLGRQKQGRLIGVFYMFATVLQCINAWIQWYWLNAVIDSKHYNFWGPHILHDLANGVSWKEKGHFPRITHCDFKILRPTSYQQETVLCVLHLNIYYEKLFIFLWFWMFFVATVSTINTVWWMITLCRKNASKTVRGYFELSNGEPSKHFIEELGNDGLFMMEQVTLNIGRVPASYLTTALDEELANRRCEAKELHPYGDDSPLLSPHPEKVPV
;
A
#
# COMPACT_ATOMS: atom_id res chain seq x y z
N MET A 1 14.99 -18.18 -25.49
CA MET A 1 14.51 -18.03 -24.10
C MET A 1 14.22 -19.43 -23.57
N THR A 2 14.87 -19.84 -22.48
CA THR A 2 14.74 -21.21 -21.91
C THR A 2 13.40 -21.39 -21.19
N SER A 3 12.84 -22.60 -21.20
CA SER A 3 11.55 -22.97 -20.56
C SER A 3 11.35 -22.49 -19.11
N PRO A 4 12.36 -22.42 -18.22
CA PRO A 4 12.18 -21.84 -16.86
C PRO A 4 11.88 -20.34 -16.87
N GLN A 5 12.42 -19.57 -17.82
CA GLN A 5 12.17 -18.13 -17.93
C GLN A 5 10.71 -17.84 -18.32
N LEU A 6 10.12 -18.68 -19.18
CA LEU A 6 8.72 -18.56 -19.59
C LEU A 6 7.75 -18.86 -18.42
N GLY A 7 8.09 -19.84 -17.57
CA GLY A 7 7.33 -20.18 -16.37
C GLY A 7 7.36 -19.07 -15.31
N ALA A 8 8.53 -18.44 -15.12
CA ALA A 8 8.67 -17.29 -14.22
C ALA A 8 7.85 -16.09 -14.70
N ILE A 9 7.89 -15.77 -16.00
CA ILE A 9 7.12 -14.67 -16.58
C ILE A 9 5.60 -14.90 -16.45
N ASN A 10 5.13 -16.11 -16.72
CA ASN A 10 3.71 -16.44 -16.57
C ASN A 10 3.24 -16.41 -15.11
N SER A 11 4.09 -16.85 -14.17
CA SER A 11 3.82 -16.76 -12.73
C SER A 11 3.72 -15.30 -12.27
N VAL A 12 4.67 -14.45 -12.68
CA VAL A 12 4.68 -13.01 -12.40
C VAL A 12 3.45 -12.33 -13.00
N ASN A 13 3.08 -12.64 -14.25
CA ASN A 13 1.86 -12.11 -14.87
C ASN A 13 0.60 -12.53 -14.12
N SER A 14 0.52 -13.76 -13.62
CA SER A 14 -0.63 -14.22 -12.82
C SER A 14 -0.71 -13.52 -11.45
N LEU A 15 0.44 -13.22 -10.83
CA LEU A 15 0.53 -12.47 -9.57
C LEU A 15 0.14 -11.01 -9.78
N ILE A 16 0.63 -10.39 -10.85
CA ILE A 16 0.28 -9.02 -11.24
C ILE A 16 -1.22 -8.90 -11.55
N ASP A 17 -1.79 -9.85 -12.30
CA ASP A 17 -3.24 -9.86 -12.62
C ASP A 17 -4.09 -10.04 -11.34
N LYS A 18 -3.66 -10.87 -10.39
CA LYS A 18 -4.31 -11.01 -9.07
C LYS A 18 -4.21 -9.72 -8.23
N VAL A 19 -3.12 -8.96 -8.32
CA VAL A 19 -2.96 -7.68 -7.61
C VAL A 19 -3.81 -6.58 -8.26
N LEU A 20 -3.94 -6.58 -9.59
CA LEU A 20 -4.71 -5.58 -10.36
C LEU A 20 -6.23 -5.78 -10.27
N ARG A 21 -6.74 -7.02 -10.29
CA ARG A 21 -8.19 -7.32 -10.27
C ARG A 21 -8.89 -7.13 -8.92
N GLN A 22 -8.17 -6.85 -7.85
CA GLN A 22 -8.78 -6.62 -6.54
C GLN A 22 -9.65 -5.35 -6.60
N PRO A 23 -10.86 -5.35 -5.99
CA PRO A 23 -11.79 -4.23 -6.06
C PRO A 23 -11.17 -2.96 -5.50
N LYS A 24 -11.83 -1.87 -5.87
CA LYS A 24 -11.39 -0.49 -5.71
C LYS A 24 -11.45 -0.10 -4.23
N GLY A 25 -10.42 -0.45 -3.46
CA GLY A 25 -10.20 0.09 -2.11
C GLY A 25 -9.83 1.58 -2.15
N ASP A 26 -9.71 2.23 -1.00
CA ASP A 26 -9.32 3.63 -0.90
C ASP A 26 -8.04 3.96 -1.68
N VAL A 27 -7.93 5.21 -2.14
CA VAL A 27 -6.75 5.68 -2.86
C VAL A 27 -5.48 5.47 -2.04
N ALA A 28 -5.54 5.76 -0.73
CA ALA A 28 -4.41 5.56 0.19
C ALA A 28 -4.02 4.08 0.35
N ASP A 29 -4.99 3.16 0.47
CA ASP A 29 -4.72 1.71 0.56
C ASP A 29 -4.07 1.20 -0.73
N ARG A 30 -4.54 1.65 -1.91
CA ARG A 30 -3.95 1.24 -3.20
C ARG A 30 -2.53 1.76 -3.38
N LEU A 31 -2.29 3.02 -3.03
CA LEU A 31 -0.96 3.62 -3.13
C LEU A 31 0.03 2.84 -2.25
N ASN A 32 -0.30 2.63 -0.98
CA ASN A 32 0.57 1.92 -0.05
C ASN A 32 0.81 0.46 -0.43
N SER A 33 -0.25 -0.31 -0.68
CA SER A 33 -0.16 -1.77 -0.73
C SER A 33 0.07 -2.35 -2.12
N ARG A 34 -0.27 -1.62 -3.19
CA ARG A 34 -0.08 -2.08 -4.58
C ARG A 34 1.03 -1.30 -5.26
N VAL A 35 0.93 0.03 -5.29
CA VAL A 35 1.86 0.86 -6.07
C VAL A 35 3.22 0.92 -5.40
N THR A 36 3.30 1.28 -4.12
CA THR A 36 4.57 1.36 -3.39
C THR A 36 5.25 -0.01 -3.26
N VAL A 37 4.50 -1.07 -2.93
CA VAL A 37 5.05 -2.44 -2.93
C VAL A 37 5.59 -2.80 -4.31
N GLY A 38 4.84 -2.54 -5.39
CA GLY A 38 5.28 -2.78 -6.76
C GLY A 38 6.56 -2.02 -7.14
N ILE A 39 6.61 -0.71 -6.85
CA ILE A 39 7.79 0.13 -7.09
C ILE A 39 9.01 -0.42 -6.34
N LEU A 40 8.86 -0.74 -5.06
CA LEU A 40 9.96 -1.24 -4.23
C LEU A 40 10.43 -2.64 -4.66
N THR A 41 9.50 -3.55 -4.95
CA THR A 41 9.84 -4.91 -5.42
C THR A 41 10.54 -4.87 -6.78
N VAL A 42 10.05 -4.05 -7.73
CA VAL A 42 10.71 -3.90 -9.03
C VAL A 42 12.08 -3.26 -8.88
N SER A 43 12.20 -2.21 -8.06
CA SER A 43 13.49 -1.54 -7.80
C SER A 43 14.50 -2.51 -7.16
N ALA A 44 14.09 -3.29 -6.17
CA ALA A 44 14.93 -4.31 -5.54
C ALA A 44 15.35 -5.39 -6.56
N ALA A 45 14.42 -5.92 -7.35
CA ALA A 45 14.72 -6.95 -8.35
C ALA A 45 15.70 -6.45 -9.43
N VAL A 46 15.53 -5.21 -9.87
CA VAL A 46 16.44 -4.56 -10.83
C VAL A 46 17.85 -4.40 -10.24
N LEU A 47 17.96 -3.98 -8.98
CA LEU A 47 19.25 -3.84 -8.30
C LEU A 47 19.93 -5.17 -8.00
N PHE A 48 19.17 -6.23 -7.74
CA PHE A 48 19.72 -7.59 -7.58
C PHE A 48 20.25 -8.19 -8.88
N SER A 49 19.76 -7.76 -10.03
CA SER A 49 20.12 -8.34 -11.31
C SER A 49 21.52 -7.90 -11.74
N THR A 50 22.50 -8.77 -11.52
CA THR A 50 23.90 -8.57 -11.96
C THR A 50 24.05 -8.48 -13.48
N HIS A 51 23.09 -9.01 -14.24
CA HIS A 51 23.08 -8.96 -15.70
C HIS A 51 22.96 -7.55 -16.28
N PHE A 52 22.32 -6.61 -15.58
CA PHE A 52 22.17 -5.24 -16.08
C PHE A 52 23.40 -4.37 -15.81
N TRP A 53 24.13 -4.67 -14.74
CA TRP A 53 25.12 -3.74 -14.18
C TRP A 53 26.57 -4.19 -14.37
N GLY A 54 26.83 -5.49 -14.61
CA GLY A 54 28.18 -6.02 -14.65
C GLY A 54 28.80 -6.12 -13.26
N SER A 55 30.11 -5.86 -13.14
CA SER A 55 30.80 -5.84 -11.85
C SER A 55 30.39 -4.61 -11.02
N PRO A 56 29.94 -4.79 -9.76
CA PRO A 56 29.41 -3.69 -8.96
C PRO A 56 30.47 -2.63 -8.62
N ILE A 57 31.73 -3.05 -8.52
CA ILE A 57 32.90 -2.24 -8.21
C ILE A 57 34.07 -2.67 -9.08
N ASN A 58 34.83 -1.71 -9.61
CA ASN A 58 36.11 -1.96 -10.28
C ASN A 58 37.19 -1.11 -9.64
N CYS A 59 38.26 -1.76 -9.16
CA CYS A 59 39.37 -1.11 -8.48
C CYS A 59 40.60 -0.96 -9.38
N TRP A 60 41.26 0.19 -9.26
CA TRP A 60 42.55 0.49 -9.86
C TRP A 60 43.65 -0.22 -9.09
N SER A 61 44.02 -1.40 -9.58
CA SER A 61 45.07 -2.23 -8.98
C SER A 61 46.44 -1.95 -9.60
N PRO A 62 47.55 -2.14 -8.86
CA PRO A 62 48.90 -1.96 -9.38
C PRO A 62 49.20 -2.92 -10.55
N ALA A 63 50.03 -2.48 -11.50
CA ALA A 63 50.35 -3.24 -12.71
C ALA A 63 51.02 -4.60 -12.46
N GLN A 64 51.60 -4.82 -11.28
CA GLN A 64 52.20 -6.09 -10.87
C GLN A 64 51.18 -7.20 -10.57
N PHE A 65 49.89 -6.88 -10.45
CA PHE A 65 48.85 -7.85 -10.11
C PHE A 65 48.37 -8.60 -11.35
N THR A 66 48.32 -9.93 -11.27
CA THR A 66 47.71 -10.76 -12.33
C THR A 66 46.18 -10.60 -12.31
N GLY A 67 45.50 -10.97 -13.39
CA GLY A 67 44.05 -10.82 -13.50
C GLY A 67 43.25 -11.45 -12.35
N HIS A 68 43.72 -12.56 -11.78
CA HIS A 68 43.08 -13.18 -10.61
C HIS A 68 43.22 -12.35 -9.33
N TRP A 69 44.34 -11.65 -9.14
CA TRP A 69 44.52 -10.74 -8.02
C TRP A 69 43.62 -9.50 -8.15
N VAL A 70 43.43 -9.00 -9.37
CA VAL A 70 42.49 -7.88 -9.62
C VAL A 70 41.07 -8.27 -9.22
N GLU A 71 40.61 -9.45 -9.61
CA GLU A 71 39.28 -9.96 -9.25
C GLU A 71 39.15 -10.17 -7.73
N TYR A 72 40.20 -10.68 -7.08
CA TYR A 72 40.22 -10.79 -5.61
C TYR A 72 40.12 -9.42 -4.93
N VAL A 73 40.88 -8.42 -5.39
CA VAL A 73 40.84 -7.05 -4.84
C VAL A 73 39.45 -6.44 -5.03
N ASN A 74 38.82 -6.60 -6.19
CA ASN A 74 37.46 -6.13 -6.44
C ASN A 74 36.46 -6.73 -5.44
N GLN A 75 36.51 -8.05 -5.23
CA GLN A 75 35.61 -8.73 -4.28
C GLN A 75 35.92 -8.37 -2.83
N PHE A 76 37.19 -8.28 -2.47
CA PHE A 76 37.64 -7.87 -1.14
C PHE A 76 37.11 -6.48 -0.79
N CYS A 77 37.33 -5.50 -1.67
CA CYS A 77 36.85 -4.13 -1.50
C CYS A 77 35.32 -4.05 -1.52
N TYR A 78 34.66 -4.87 -2.33
CA TYR A 78 33.21 -4.94 -2.32
C TYR A 78 32.68 -5.36 -0.96
N VAL A 79 33.26 -6.37 -0.32
CA VAL A 79 32.79 -6.97 0.95
C VAL A 79 33.23 -6.18 2.18
N HIS A 80 34.50 -5.76 2.27
CA HIS A 80 35.02 -5.01 3.41
C HIS A 80 34.53 -3.56 3.48
N GLY A 81 34.02 -3.04 2.36
CA GLY A 81 33.54 -1.68 2.23
C GLY A 81 34.63 -0.71 1.81
N THR A 82 34.21 0.51 1.46
CA THR A 82 35.07 1.58 0.96
C THR A 82 34.81 2.84 1.76
N TYR A 83 35.70 3.82 1.65
CA TYR A 83 35.52 5.15 2.27
C TYR A 83 35.65 6.25 1.22
N PHE A 84 34.98 7.36 1.47
CA PHE A 84 35.13 8.56 0.65
C PHE A 84 36.24 9.44 1.22
N SER A 85 36.94 10.13 0.31
CA SER A 85 37.87 11.21 0.64
C SER A 85 37.88 12.13 -0.58
N SER A 86 37.82 13.44 -0.37
CA SER A 86 37.78 14.39 -1.48
C SER A 86 39.10 14.38 -2.25
N LEU A 87 39.02 14.29 -3.57
CA LEU A 87 40.16 14.31 -4.49
C LEU A 87 40.54 15.74 -4.93
N GLU A 88 39.75 16.75 -4.54
CA GLU A 88 39.94 18.14 -5.00
C GLU A 88 40.81 18.98 -4.06
N GLY A 89 40.98 18.56 -2.81
CA GLY A 89 42.07 19.06 -1.98
C GLY A 89 43.36 18.33 -2.33
N GLU A 90 44.48 19.04 -2.51
CA GLU A 90 45.83 18.44 -2.52
C GLU A 90 46.21 17.85 -1.14
N GLU A 91 45.22 17.56 -0.29
CA GLU A 91 45.41 17.04 1.04
C GLU A 91 45.75 15.54 0.95
N PRO A 92 46.85 15.11 1.57
CA PRO A 92 47.18 13.69 1.63
C PRO A 92 46.10 12.95 2.42
N LEU A 93 45.88 11.68 2.07
CA LEU A 93 44.97 10.80 2.84
C LEU A 93 45.33 10.86 4.34
N PRO A 94 44.34 10.99 5.24
CA PRO A 94 44.64 11.09 6.67
C PRO A 94 45.36 9.83 7.15
N VAL A 95 46.46 10.04 7.88
CA VAL A 95 47.33 8.94 8.35
C VAL A 95 46.60 8.06 9.37
N LYS A 96 45.69 8.64 10.16
CA LYS A 96 44.89 7.89 11.12
C LYS A 96 43.80 7.09 10.42
N GLU A 97 43.72 5.80 10.74
CA GLU A 97 42.67 4.91 10.23
C GLU A 97 41.28 5.35 10.72
N GLU A 98 41.18 5.97 11.90
CA GLU A 98 39.93 6.47 12.48
C GLU A 98 39.32 7.62 11.67
N GLU A 99 40.13 8.58 11.22
CA GLU A 99 39.68 9.72 10.41
C GLU A 99 39.26 9.28 9.00
N ARG A 100 39.88 8.22 8.45
CA ARG A 100 39.44 7.57 7.21
C ARG A 100 38.14 6.76 7.39
N GLN A 101 37.89 6.28 8.62
CA GLN A 101 36.72 5.47 8.92
C GLN A 101 35.43 6.29 9.06
N ASP A 102 35.55 7.60 9.23
CA ASP A 102 34.44 8.51 9.47
C ASP A 102 33.49 8.71 8.28
N GLU A 103 33.93 8.34 7.07
CA GLU A 103 33.14 8.42 5.82
C GLU A 103 33.03 7.05 5.12
N PHE A 104 32.77 5.99 5.89
CA PHE A 104 32.57 4.65 5.31
C PHE A 104 31.28 4.52 4.51
N VAL A 105 31.43 4.10 3.26
CA VAL A 105 30.35 3.85 2.32
C VAL A 105 30.10 2.34 2.29
N ARG A 106 29.12 1.87 3.08
CA ARG A 106 28.71 0.45 3.12
C ARG A 106 27.25 0.21 2.76
N TYR A 107 26.45 1.27 2.61
CA TYR A 107 25.01 1.13 2.37
C TYR A 107 24.70 0.36 1.08
N TYR A 108 25.52 0.50 0.02
CA TYR A 108 25.27 -0.10 -1.30
C TYR A 108 25.13 -1.64 -1.27
N GLN A 109 25.77 -2.31 -0.31
CA GLN A 109 25.66 -3.76 -0.12
C GLN A 109 24.25 -4.15 0.34
N TRP A 110 23.63 -3.30 1.14
CA TRP A 110 22.38 -3.57 1.84
C TRP A 110 21.14 -3.02 1.14
N VAL A 111 21.29 -2.02 0.24
CA VAL A 111 20.16 -1.36 -0.43
C VAL A 111 19.15 -2.35 -1.03
N PRO A 112 19.54 -3.36 -1.83
CA PRO A 112 18.56 -4.26 -2.46
C PRO A 112 17.75 -5.06 -1.42
N TYR A 113 18.40 -5.48 -0.33
CA TYR A 113 17.77 -6.20 0.78
C TYR A 113 16.84 -5.30 1.58
N ILE A 114 17.27 -4.06 1.85
CA ILE A 114 16.47 -3.05 2.56
C ILE A 114 15.21 -2.75 1.76
N LEU A 115 15.30 -2.49 0.46
CA LEU A 115 14.14 -2.22 -0.39
C LEU A 115 13.15 -3.40 -0.44
N ALA A 116 13.66 -4.64 -0.48
CA ALA A 116 12.83 -5.83 -0.41
C ALA A 116 12.11 -5.97 0.95
N ALA A 117 12.80 -5.70 2.06
CA ALA A 117 12.21 -5.68 3.39
C ALA A 117 11.15 -4.56 3.53
N GLN A 118 11.43 -3.37 3.02
CA GLN A 118 10.47 -2.26 2.97
C GLN A 118 9.21 -2.65 2.19
N ALA A 119 9.36 -3.31 1.03
CA ALA A 119 8.22 -3.79 0.25
C ALA A 119 7.33 -4.77 1.05
N LEU A 120 7.94 -5.69 1.80
CA LEU A 120 7.22 -6.61 2.68
C LEU A 120 6.48 -5.85 3.79
N LEU A 121 7.17 -4.93 4.46
CA LEU A 121 6.58 -4.13 5.54
C LEU A 121 5.40 -3.28 5.05
N PHE A 122 5.46 -2.71 3.84
CA PHE A 122 4.33 -2.00 3.23
C PHE A 122 3.12 -2.91 2.92
N TYR A 123 3.32 -4.22 2.76
CA TYR A 123 2.24 -5.18 2.55
C TYR A 123 1.55 -5.63 3.85
N ILE A 124 2.23 -5.57 4.99
CA ILE A 124 1.71 -6.05 6.29
C ILE A 124 0.34 -5.44 6.67
N PRO A 125 0.12 -4.11 6.60
CA PRO A 125 -1.17 -3.55 7.02
C PRO A 125 -2.36 -4.08 6.20
N ARG A 126 -2.15 -4.36 4.91
CA ARG A 126 -3.17 -4.98 4.05
C ARG A 126 -3.45 -6.43 4.48
N PHE A 127 -2.40 -7.18 4.81
CA PHE A 127 -2.55 -8.53 5.34
C PHE A 127 -3.36 -8.51 6.65
N VAL A 128 -3.01 -7.62 7.59
CA VAL A 128 -3.72 -7.42 8.85
C VAL A 128 -5.19 -7.08 8.60
N TRP A 129 -5.49 -6.14 7.71
CA TRP A 129 -6.88 -5.78 7.35
C TRP A 129 -7.68 -6.99 6.85
N LYS A 130 -7.12 -7.78 5.94
CA LYS A 130 -7.79 -8.98 5.43
C LYS A 130 -8.04 -10.02 6.53
N SER A 131 -7.05 -10.24 7.40
CA SER A 131 -7.19 -11.15 8.54
C SER A 131 -8.27 -10.68 9.52
N LEU A 132 -8.34 -9.38 9.79
CA LEU A 132 -9.37 -8.78 10.66
C LEU A 132 -10.77 -8.88 10.04
N CYS A 133 -10.91 -8.74 8.71
CA CYS A 133 -12.19 -8.97 8.04
C CYS A 133 -12.69 -10.41 8.21
N VAL A 134 -11.80 -11.40 8.05
CA VAL A 134 -12.14 -12.82 8.26
C VAL A 134 -12.51 -13.08 9.71
N PHE A 135 -11.77 -12.50 10.66
CA PHE A 135 -12.08 -12.62 12.08
C PHE A 135 -13.44 -12.00 12.44
N SER A 136 -13.81 -10.89 11.80
CA SER A 136 -15.12 -10.24 11.98
C SER A 136 -16.30 -11.07 11.45
N GLY A 137 -16.06 -12.17 10.73
CA GLY A 137 -17.11 -13.02 10.15
C GLY A 137 -17.87 -12.39 8.98
N PHE A 138 -17.47 -11.21 8.53
CA PHE A 138 -18.12 -10.46 7.45
C PHE A 138 -17.17 -10.27 6.27
N ASP A 139 -17.45 -10.96 5.15
CA ASP A 139 -16.65 -10.82 3.93
C ASP A 139 -17.08 -9.57 3.12
N LEU A 140 -16.56 -8.40 3.53
CA LEU A 140 -16.76 -7.14 2.82
C LEU A 140 -16.31 -7.22 1.35
N MET A 141 -15.22 -7.96 1.09
CA MET A 141 -14.63 -8.10 -0.24
C MET A 141 -15.57 -8.90 -1.15
N GLY A 142 -16.11 -10.01 -0.64
CA GLY A 142 -17.15 -10.80 -1.30
C GLY A 142 -18.40 -9.99 -1.60
N ALA A 143 -18.88 -9.23 -0.61
CA ALA A 143 -20.06 -8.39 -0.78
C ALA A 143 -19.86 -7.33 -1.88
N ILE A 144 -18.75 -6.59 -1.86
CA ILE A 144 -18.43 -5.58 -2.88
C ILE A 144 -18.32 -6.21 -4.28
N ASN A 145 -17.70 -7.39 -4.39
CA ASN A 145 -17.59 -8.09 -5.67
C ASN A 145 -18.94 -8.57 -6.19
N PHE A 146 -19.82 -9.04 -5.30
CA PHE A 146 -21.20 -9.39 -5.64
C PHE A 146 -21.96 -8.18 -6.17
N VAL A 147 -21.96 -7.05 -5.43
CA VAL A 147 -22.67 -5.85 -5.88
C VAL A 147 -22.09 -5.30 -7.20
N ASN A 148 -20.76 -5.27 -7.34
CA ASN A 148 -20.11 -4.87 -8.60
C ASN A 148 -20.50 -5.76 -9.78
N ARG A 149 -20.55 -7.07 -9.57
CA ARG A 149 -20.94 -8.04 -10.61
C ARG A 149 -22.41 -7.87 -10.98
N SER A 150 -23.30 -7.78 -10.01
CA SER A 150 -24.74 -7.55 -10.24
C SER A 150 -24.99 -6.22 -10.97
N TRP A 151 -24.22 -5.18 -10.64
CA TRP A 151 -24.30 -3.89 -11.32
C TRP A 151 -23.74 -3.96 -12.76
N ALA A 152 -22.66 -4.72 -12.97
CA ALA A 152 -22.11 -4.93 -14.32
C ALA A 152 -23.07 -5.73 -15.20
N GLU A 153 -23.71 -6.77 -14.66
CA GLU A 153 -24.70 -7.59 -15.37
C GLU A 153 -25.94 -6.77 -15.75
N THR A 154 -26.45 -5.94 -14.84
CA THR A 154 -27.59 -5.05 -15.12
C THR A 154 -27.25 -3.96 -16.14
N LYS A 155 -26.02 -3.43 -16.11
CA LYS A 155 -25.51 -2.47 -17.11
C LYS A 155 -25.32 -3.10 -18.49
N CYS A 156 -24.85 -4.35 -18.55
CA CYS A 156 -24.41 -5.00 -19.79
C CYS A 156 -25.43 -5.98 -20.41
N SER A 157 -26.53 -6.34 -19.73
CA SER A 157 -27.46 -7.37 -20.21
C SER A 157 -28.04 -7.07 -21.61
N PRO A 158 -27.70 -7.88 -22.64
CA PRO A 158 -28.24 -7.77 -24.00
C PRO A 158 -29.60 -8.45 -24.18
N LYS A 159 -30.14 -9.16 -23.17
CA LYS A 159 -31.54 -9.69 -23.21
C LYS A 159 -32.59 -8.56 -23.30
N SER A 160 -32.13 -7.31 -23.16
CA SER A 160 -32.79 -6.06 -23.51
C SER A 160 -33.12 -5.88 -25.02
N PHE A 161 -32.55 -6.65 -25.94
CA PHE A 161 -32.85 -6.51 -27.38
C PHE A 161 -33.85 -7.53 -27.93
N ALA A 162 -34.32 -8.49 -27.12
CA ALA A 162 -35.28 -9.52 -27.58
C ALA A 162 -36.69 -9.41 -26.96
N CYS A 163 -36.84 -8.86 -25.74
CA CYS A 163 -38.16 -8.43 -25.23
C CYS A 163 -38.47 -7.01 -25.73
N VAL A 164 -38.87 -6.91 -27.00
CA VAL A 164 -38.91 -5.67 -27.83
C VAL A 164 -40.28 -5.00 -27.92
N VAL A 165 -41.31 -5.45 -27.19
CA VAL A 165 -42.70 -5.01 -27.49
C VAL A 165 -43.28 -3.99 -26.50
N THR A 166 -42.48 -3.25 -25.72
CA THR A 166 -43.02 -2.14 -24.89
C THR A 166 -42.28 -0.82 -25.07
N HIS A 167 -43.03 0.19 -25.50
CA HIS A 167 -42.57 1.44 -26.11
C HIS A 167 -42.08 2.52 -25.11
N ASN A 168 -41.81 2.19 -23.84
CA ASN A 168 -41.54 3.20 -22.81
C ASN A 168 -40.16 3.00 -22.17
N LYS A 169 -39.20 3.86 -22.55
CA LYS A 169 -37.79 3.81 -22.09
C LYS A 169 -37.66 4.01 -20.57
N ASP A 170 -38.59 4.73 -19.95
CA ASP A 170 -38.54 5.09 -18.52
C ASP A 170 -39.06 3.97 -17.61
N LYS A 171 -40.17 3.30 -17.98
CA LYS A 171 -40.65 2.09 -17.27
C LYS A 171 -39.62 0.96 -17.29
N ARG A 172 -38.84 0.87 -18.38
CA ARG A 172 -37.81 -0.14 -18.60
C ARG A 172 -36.55 0.03 -17.74
N LYS A 173 -36.21 1.27 -17.37
CA LYS A 173 -35.12 1.55 -16.41
C LYS A 173 -35.57 1.22 -14.99
N LEU A 174 -36.81 1.58 -14.65
CA LEU A 174 -37.40 1.37 -13.32
C LEU A 174 -37.52 -0.11 -12.94
N GLU A 175 -38.00 -0.98 -13.85
CA GLU A 175 -38.11 -2.42 -13.58
C GLU A 175 -36.74 -3.10 -13.40
N ARG A 176 -35.70 -2.65 -14.12
CA ARG A 176 -34.33 -3.16 -13.97
C ARG A 176 -33.69 -2.73 -12.67
N GLN A 177 -33.99 -1.49 -12.25
CA GLN A 177 -33.58 -0.96 -10.96
C GLN A 177 -34.19 -1.81 -9.85
N LYS A 178 -35.50 -2.08 -9.90
CA LYS A 178 -36.21 -2.90 -8.90
C LYS A 178 -35.66 -4.31 -8.73
N ILE A 179 -35.35 -5.01 -9.83
CA ILE A 179 -34.78 -6.38 -9.73
C ILE A 179 -33.38 -6.37 -9.12
N PHE A 180 -32.57 -5.35 -9.44
CA PHE A 180 -31.25 -5.16 -8.84
C PHE A 180 -31.36 -4.78 -7.35
N GLU A 181 -32.27 -3.86 -7.05
CA GLU A 181 -32.61 -3.38 -5.72
C GLU A 181 -32.98 -4.56 -4.81
N ASP A 182 -33.94 -5.40 -5.20
CA ASP A 182 -34.43 -6.51 -4.38
C ASP A 182 -33.34 -7.57 -4.13
N HIS A 183 -32.64 -8.05 -5.17
CA HIS A 183 -31.66 -9.13 -5.00
C HIS A 183 -30.42 -8.68 -4.21
N VAL A 184 -29.97 -7.45 -4.43
CA VAL A 184 -28.75 -6.93 -3.78
C VAL A 184 -29.06 -6.46 -2.38
N ALA A 185 -30.19 -5.77 -2.14
CA ALA A 185 -30.56 -5.30 -0.82
C ALA A 185 -30.78 -6.47 0.14
N VAL A 186 -31.48 -7.53 -0.29
CA VAL A 186 -31.68 -8.75 0.51
C VAL A 186 -30.33 -9.38 0.87
N TYR A 187 -29.43 -9.58 -0.11
CA TYR A 187 -28.11 -10.16 0.16
C TYR A 187 -27.29 -9.30 1.14
N LEU A 188 -27.29 -7.98 0.98
CA LEU A 188 -26.58 -7.06 1.86
C LEU A 188 -27.16 -7.10 3.28
N CYS A 189 -28.49 -7.08 3.39
CA CYS A 189 -29.21 -7.09 4.65
C CYS A 189 -28.96 -8.40 5.40
N ASP A 190 -29.09 -9.55 4.74
CA ASP A 190 -28.76 -10.86 5.33
C ASP A 190 -27.30 -10.92 5.78
N SER A 191 -26.38 -10.40 4.96
CA SER A 191 -24.95 -10.35 5.31
C SER A 191 -24.68 -9.48 6.54
N LEU A 192 -25.35 -8.31 6.65
CA LEU A 192 -25.26 -7.41 7.80
C LEU A 192 -25.84 -8.03 9.07
N MET A 193 -26.97 -8.73 8.96
CA MET A 193 -27.64 -9.41 10.06
C MET A 193 -26.80 -10.56 10.61
N LEU A 194 -26.33 -11.44 9.72
CA LEU A 194 -25.44 -12.56 10.04
C LEU A 194 -24.12 -12.06 10.66
N GLY A 195 -23.57 -10.97 10.11
CA GLY A 195 -22.38 -10.32 10.67
C GLY A 195 -22.60 -9.83 12.11
N ARG A 196 -23.75 -9.20 12.38
CA ARG A 196 -24.08 -8.70 13.73
C ARG A 196 -24.32 -9.79 14.75
N GLN A 197 -24.98 -10.90 14.37
CA GLN A 197 -25.19 -12.04 15.27
C GLN A 197 -23.86 -12.66 15.75
N LYS A 198 -22.79 -12.58 14.96
CA LYS A 198 -21.48 -13.19 15.25
C LYS A 198 -20.41 -12.26 15.83
N GLN A 199 -20.75 -11.08 16.36
CA GLN A 199 -19.88 -10.00 16.92
C GLN A 199 -19.69 -8.74 16.02
N GLY A 200 -20.57 -8.49 15.04
CA GLY A 200 -20.43 -7.42 14.04
C GLY A 200 -20.79 -6.00 14.48
N ARG A 201 -20.15 -5.46 15.53
CA ARG A 201 -20.11 -4.00 15.80
C ARG A 201 -18.69 -3.40 15.69
N LEU A 202 -17.75 -4.14 15.12
CA LEU A 202 -16.32 -3.85 15.23
C LEU A 202 -15.61 -3.65 13.88
N ILE A 203 -16.30 -3.83 12.74
CA ILE A 203 -15.62 -3.77 11.42
C ILE A 203 -15.15 -2.36 11.08
N GLY A 204 -15.94 -1.33 11.38
CA GLY A 204 -15.52 0.06 11.22
C GLY A 204 -14.30 0.39 12.10
N VAL A 205 -14.24 -0.16 13.32
CA VAL A 205 -13.12 0.02 14.25
C VAL A 205 -11.87 -0.73 13.77
N PHE A 206 -12.02 -1.95 13.25
CA PHE A 206 -10.91 -2.69 12.64
C PHE A 206 -10.34 -1.97 11.41
N TYR A 207 -11.20 -1.32 10.64
CA TYR A 207 -10.77 -0.50 9.52
C TYR A 207 -9.98 0.73 9.98
N MET A 208 -10.45 1.40 11.05
CA MET A 208 -9.68 2.48 11.68
C MET A 208 -8.31 2.02 12.16
N PHE A 209 -8.26 0.87 12.83
CA PHE A 209 -7.00 0.31 13.27
C PHE A 209 -6.06 0.03 12.09
N ALA A 210 -6.57 -0.55 11.01
CA ALA A 210 -5.79 -0.81 9.81
C ALA A 210 -5.27 0.48 9.13
N THR A 211 -6.09 1.54 9.06
CA THR A 211 -5.66 2.83 8.48
C THR A 211 -4.64 3.56 9.36
N VAL A 212 -4.77 3.49 10.69
CA VAL A 212 -3.76 4.02 11.62
C VAL A 212 -2.46 3.25 11.48
N LEU A 213 -2.50 1.91 11.46
CA LEU A 213 -1.33 1.07 11.24
C LEU A 213 -0.65 1.39 9.90
N GLN A 214 -1.42 1.61 8.84
CA GLN A 214 -0.91 2.01 7.53
C GLN A 214 -0.20 3.37 7.55
N CYS A 215 -0.75 4.34 8.28
CA CYS A 215 -0.16 5.67 8.45
C CYS A 215 1.16 5.61 9.24
N ILE A 216 1.15 4.91 10.38
CA ILE A 216 2.35 4.71 11.21
C ILE A 216 3.44 4.03 10.39
N ASN A 217 3.10 2.95 9.67
CA ASN A 217 4.04 2.25 8.81
C ASN A 217 4.65 3.20 7.76
N ALA A 218 3.85 3.98 7.04
CA ALA A 218 4.37 4.88 6.01
C ALA A 218 5.39 5.90 6.56
N TRP A 219 5.13 6.48 7.74
CA TRP A 219 6.08 7.39 8.40
C TRP A 219 7.33 6.68 8.90
N ILE A 220 7.20 5.48 9.47
CA ILE A 220 8.35 4.66 9.90
C ILE A 220 9.23 4.30 8.70
N GLN A 221 8.65 3.90 7.57
CA GLN A 221 9.41 3.57 6.36
C GLN A 221 10.16 4.77 5.80
N TRP A 222 9.52 5.94 5.78
CA TRP A 222 10.16 7.18 5.33
C TRP A 222 11.27 7.62 6.30
N TYR A 223 11.07 7.51 7.61
CA TYR A 223 12.13 7.77 8.60
C TYR A 223 13.29 6.77 8.47
N TRP A 224 12.99 5.49 8.27
CA TRP A 224 14.00 4.46 8.06
C TRP A 224 14.84 4.74 6.81
N LEU A 225 14.22 5.22 5.72
CA LEU A 225 14.94 5.65 4.52
C LEU A 225 15.95 6.78 4.83
N ASN A 226 15.59 7.72 5.72
CA ASN A 226 16.52 8.77 6.15
C ASN A 226 17.70 8.19 6.95
N ALA A 227 17.44 7.23 7.82
CA ALA A 227 18.47 6.57 8.64
C ALA A 227 19.43 5.68 7.83
N VAL A 228 19.03 5.15 6.67
CA VAL A 228 19.90 4.27 5.85
C VAL A 228 21.06 5.01 5.20
N ILE A 229 20.87 6.28 4.83
CA ILE A 229 21.90 7.12 4.21
C ILE A 229 22.68 7.91 5.25
N ASP A 230 22.18 7.97 6.49
CA ASP A 230 22.69 8.70 7.67
C ASP A 230 23.73 9.78 7.35
N SER A 231 23.26 11.01 7.14
CA SER A 231 24.11 12.14 6.79
C SER A 231 24.48 12.93 8.05
N LYS A 232 25.78 13.12 8.29
CA LYS A 232 26.31 14.01 9.34
C LYS A 232 25.87 15.47 9.14
N HIS A 233 25.50 15.88 7.92
CA HIS A 233 25.21 17.27 7.57
C HIS A 233 23.72 17.61 7.58
N TYR A 234 22.85 16.66 7.23
CA TYR A 234 21.42 16.92 7.04
C TYR A 234 20.54 15.74 7.49
N ASN A 235 19.64 15.99 8.44
CA ASN A 235 18.61 15.01 8.83
C ASN A 235 17.58 14.75 7.70
N PHE A 236 17.33 15.75 6.85
CA PHE A 236 16.38 15.68 5.73
C PHE A 236 17.11 15.84 4.39
N TRP A 237 17.79 14.79 3.93
CA TRP A 237 18.67 14.90 2.76
C TRP A 237 17.94 15.11 1.42
N GLY A 238 16.69 14.68 1.26
CA GLY A 238 15.99 14.70 -0.04
C GLY A 238 15.95 16.08 -0.73
N PRO A 239 15.38 17.13 -0.10
CA PRO A 239 15.32 18.47 -0.68
C PRO A 239 16.71 19.12 -0.82
N HIS A 240 17.61 18.88 0.13
CA HIS A 240 18.97 19.44 0.10
C HIS A 240 19.79 18.89 -1.06
N ILE A 241 19.76 17.57 -1.30
CA ILE A 241 20.46 16.96 -2.45
C ILE A 241 19.87 17.47 -3.77
N LEU A 242 18.56 17.67 -3.86
CA LEU A 242 17.94 18.20 -5.06
C LEU A 242 18.37 19.66 -5.34
N HIS A 243 18.44 20.48 -4.29
CA HIS A 243 18.91 21.85 -4.37
C HIS A 243 20.40 21.92 -4.76
N ASP A 244 21.24 21.10 -4.15
CA ASP A 244 22.67 21.04 -4.43
C ASP A 244 22.92 20.60 -5.89
N LEU A 245 22.18 19.60 -6.36
CA LEU A 245 22.24 19.16 -7.76
C LEU A 245 21.74 20.24 -8.74
N ALA A 246 20.72 21.01 -8.37
CA ALA A 246 20.22 22.12 -9.19
C ALA A 246 21.23 23.27 -9.31
N ASN A 247 22.03 23.49 -8.26
CA ASN A 247 23.10 24.49 -8.23
C ASN A 247 24.43 23.98 -8.85
N GLY A 248 24.46 22.74 -9.32
CA GLY A 248 25.66 22.14 -9.92
C GLY A 248 26.72 21.68 -8.92
N VAL A 249 26.41 21.64 -7.62
CA VAL A 249 27.31 21.09 -6.60
C VAL A 249 27.39 19.59 -6.78
N SER A 250 28.60 19.07 -6.93
CA SER A 250 28.83 17.66 -7.21
C SER A 250 29.09 16.83 -5.93
N TRP A 251 28.95 15.51 -6.04
CA TRP A 251 29.25 14.54 -4.97
C TRP A 251 30.67 14.66 -4.41
N LYS A 252 31.59 15.29 -5.13
CA LYS A 252 32.99 15.48 -4.73
C LYS A 252 33.18 16.42 -3.54
N GLU A 253 32.29 17.40 -3.38
CA GLU A 253 32.40 18.42 -2.32
C GLU A 253 31.71 17.97 -1.02
N LYS A 254 30.57 17.27 -1.14
CA LYS A 254 29.69 16.93 -0.02
C LYS A 254 29.80 15.47 0.43
N GLY A 255 30.45 14.61 -0.35
CA GLY A 255 30.60 13.19 -0.06
C GLY A 255 29.32 12.35 -0.09
N HIS A 256 28.19 12.91 -0.53
CA HIS A 256 26.96 12.15 -0.73
C HIS A 256 26.99 11.38 -2.06
N PHE A 257 26.72 10.08 -1.98
CA PHE A 257 26.73 9.16 -3.12
C PHE A 257 28.02 9.25 -3.99
N PRO A 258 29.20 8.98 -3.41
CA PRO A 258 30.47 9.10 -4.12
C PRO A 258 30.61 8.04 -5.21
N ARG A 259 31.11 8.43 -6.38
CA ARG A 259 31.30 7.50 -7.51
C ARG A 259 32.70 6.90 -7.53
N ILE A 260 33.63 7.55 -6.86
CA ILE A 260 35.00 7.12 -6.65
C ILE A 260 35.23 7.08 -5.15
N THR A 261 35.75 5.96 -4.68
CA THR A 261 35.99 5.69 -3.26
C THR A 261 37.35 5.03 -3.10
N HIS A 262 37.94 5.17 -1.92
CA HIS A 262 39.18 4.51 -1.56
C HIS A 262 38.89 3.19 -0.84
N CYS A 263 39.73 2.19 -1.09
CA CYS A 263 39.69 0.91 -0.42
C CYS A 263 41.09 0.59 0.11
N ASP A 264 41.17 0.28 1.41
CA ASP A 264 42.41 -0.17 2.03
C ASP A 264 42.42 -1.69 2.06
N PHE A 265 43.37 -2.30 1.36
CA PHE A 265 43.56 -3.74 1.37
C PHE A 265 44.88 -4.11 2.05
N LYS A 266 44.86 -5.17 2.87
CA LYS A 266 45.99 -5.57 3.72
C LYS A 266 46.57 -6.89 3.18
N ILE A 267 47.84 -6.87 2.80
CA ILE A 267 48.60 -8.09 2.48
C ILE A 267 49.35 -8.54 3.73
N LEU A 268 49.06 -9.75 4.18
CA LEU A 268 49.76 -10.39 5.29
C LEU A 268 51.03 -11.08 4.78
N ARG A 269 52.19 -10.64 5.27
CA ARG A 269 53.47 -11.35 5.13
C ARG A 269 53.93 -11.84 6.51
N PRO A 270 54.77 -12.88 6.59
CA PRO A 270 55.16 -13.49 7.88
C PRO A 270 55.75 -12.52 8.91
N THR A 271 56.31 -11.39 8.48
CA THR A 271 57.01 -10.42 9.33
C THR A 271 56.42 -9.01 9.29
N SER A 272 55.43 -8.74 8.43
CA SER A 272 54.82 -7.41 8.29
C SER A 272 53.44 -7.48 7.65
N TYR A 273 52.57 -6.55 8.04
CA TYR A 273 51.36 -6.23 7.28
C TYR A 273 51.66 -5.04 6.38
N GLN A 274 51.34 -5.16 5.09
CA GLN A 274 51.48 -4.07 4.12
C GLN A 274 50.07 -3.63 3.73
N GLN A 275 49.69 -2.42 4.13
CA GLN A 275 48.42 -1.79 3.75
C GLN A 275 48.62 -0.96 2.50
N GLU A 276 47.82 -1.24 1.49
CA GLU A 276 47.83 -0.57 0.20
C GLU A 276 46.45 0.05 -0.03
N THR A 277 46.40 1.28 -0.53
CA THR A 277 45.15 1.96 -0.84
C THR A 277 44.94 1.99 -2.35
N VAL A 278 43.79 1.51 -2.80
CA VAL A 278 43.39 1.51 -4.22
C VAL A 278 42.15 2.38 -4.41
N LEU A 279 42.07 3.03 -5.57
CA LEU A 279 40.86 3.77 -5.97
C LEU A 279 39.89 2.80 -6.63
N CYS A 280 38.62 2.84 -6.23
CA CYS A 280 37.58 2.02 -6.80
C CYS A 280 36.44 2.87 -7.35
N VAL A 281 35.93 2.48 -8.52
CA VAL A 281 34.78 3.09 -9.16
C VAL A 281 33.52 2.29 -8.80
N LEU A 282 32.55 2.99 -8.21
CA LEU A 282 31.30 2.42 -7.74
C LEU A 282 30.15 2.73 -8.71
N HIS A 283 30.02 1.91 -9.76
CA HIS A 283 29.09 2.13 -10.87
C HIS A 283 27.63 2.21 -10.42
N LEU A 284 27.23 1.43 -9.41
CA LEU A 284 25.85 1.38 -8.94
C LEU A 284 25.41 2.67 -8.24
N ASN A 285 26.35 3.48 -7.75
CA ASN A 285 26.01 4.61 -6.89
C ASN A 285 25.30 5.75 -7.62
N ILE A 286 25.55 5.92 -8.92
CA ILE A 286 24.80 6.89 -9.74
C ILE A 286 23.32 6.53 -9.82
N TYR A 287 22.98 5.24 -9.84
CA TYR A 287 21.60 4.76 -9.87
C TYR A 287 20.95 4.88 -8.50
N TYR A 288 21.69 4.54 -7.43
CA TYR A 288 21.23 4.76 -6.06
C TYR A 288 20.88 6.22 -5.82
N GLU A 289 21.75 7.17 -6.20
CA GLU A 289 21.50 8.61 -6.09
C GLU A 289 20.12 8.99 -6.67
N LYS A 290 19.82 8.57 -7.91
CA LYS A 290 18.55 8.93 -8.56
C LYS A 290 17.35 8.18 -8.00
N LEU A 291 17.51 6.89 -7.69
CA LEU A 291 16.46 6.07 -7.11
C LEU A 291 16.06 6.59 -5.73
N PHE A 292 17.02 6.89 -4.86
CA PHE A 292 16.75 7.37 -3.50
C PHE A 292 16.08 8.74 -3.49
N ILE A 293 16.50 9.67 -4.37
CA ILE A 293 15.81 10.96 -4.54
C ILE A 293 14.34 10.73 -4.91
N PHE A 294 14.06 9.88 -5.90
CA PHE A 294 12.69 9.55 -6.29
C PHE A 294 11.88 8.91 -5.15
N LEU A 295 12.45 7.89 -4.49
CA LEU A 295 11.80 7.17 -3.41
C LEU A 295 11.51 8.05 -2.20
N TRP A 296 12.38 9.01 -1.89
CA TRP A 296 12.18 9.94 -0.78
C TRP A 296 10.90 10.76 -0.95
N PHE A 297 10.74 11.42 -2.11
CA PHE A 297 9.54 12.21 -2.41
C PHE A 297 8.31 11.33 -2.53
N TRP A 298 8.44 10.14 -3.13
CA TRP A 298 7.34 9.18 -3.27
C TRP A 298 6.83 8.70 -1.90
N MET A 299 7.72 8.26 -1.01
CA MET A 299 7.33 7.77 0.32
C MET A 299 6.76 8.88 1.19
N PHE A 300 7.31 10.10 1.12
CA PHE A 300 6.74 11.26 1.80
C PHE A 300 5.32 11.57 1.29
N PHE A 301 5.12 11.59 -0.03
CA PHE A 301 3.79 11.74 -0.64
C PHE A 301 2.81 10.65 -0.14
N VAL A 302 3.24 9.39 -0.13
CA VAL A 302 2.40 8.29 0.35
C VAL A 302 2.06 8.45 1.84
N ALA A 303 3.01 8.86 2.68
CA ALA A 303 2.79 9.12 4.10
C ALA A 303 1.78 10.26 4.33
N THR A 304 1.87 11.36 3.57
CA THR A 304 0.92 12.48 3.68
C THR A 304 -0.49 12.07 3.25
N VAL A 305 -0.65 11.39 2.11
CA VAL A 305 -1.96 10.87 1.65
C VAL A 305 -2.54 9.87 2.63
N SER A 306 -1.71 8.99 3.21
CA SER A 306 -2.13 8.04 4.25
C SER A 306 -2.65 8.79 5.50
N THR A 307 -1.94 9.84 5.93
CA THR A 307 -2.33 10.67 7.08
C THR A 307 -3.67 11.36 6.83
N ILE A 308 -3.86 11.96 5.64
CA ILE A 308 -5.13 12.59 5.26
C ILE A 308 -6.27 11.57 5.29
N ASN A 309 -6.03 10.35 4.78
CA ASN A 309 -7.03 9.28 4.79
C ASN A 309 -7.40 8.86 6.22
N THR A 310 -6.41 8.65 7.10
CA THR A 310 -6.67 8.30 8.49
C THR A 310 -7.45 9.40 9.21
N VAL A 311 -7.09 10.68 9.00
CA VAL A 311 -7.82 11.81 9.59
C VAL A 311 -9.26 11.88 9.05
N TRP A 312 -9.47 11.65 7.75
CA TRP A 312 -10.80 11.63 7.16
C TRP A 312 -11.68 10.55 7.80
N TRP A 313 -11.18 9.32 7.90
CA TRP A 313 -11.91 8.22 8.53
C TRP A 313 -12.13 8.42 10.03
N MET A 314 -11.15 8.98 10.76
CA MET A 314 -11.32 9.35 12.17
C MET A 314 -12.48 10.33 12.33
N ILE A 315 -12.59 11.34 11.47
CA ILE A 315 -13.68 12.32 11.51
C ILE A 315 -15.02 11.66 11.15
N THR A 316 -15.06 10.81 10.13
CA THR A 316 -16.28 10.14 9.67
C THR A 316 -16.85 9.19 10.72
N LEU A 317 -16.00 8.44 11.42
CA LEU A 317 -16.44 7.47 12.44
C LEU A 317 -16.67 8.08 13.83
N CYS A 318 -15.90 9.09 14.24
CA CYS A 318 -16.12 9.75 15.55
C CYS A 318 -17.29 10.74 15.54
N ARG A 319 -17.64 11.30 14.38
CA ARG A 319 -18.68 12.32 14.26
C ARG A 319 -19.92 11.68 13.62
N LYS A 320 -21.15 12.05 14.04
CA LYS A 320 -22.40 11.66 13.35
C LYS A 320 -22.51 12.21 11.90
N ASN A 321 -21.42 12.67 11.30
CA ASN A 321 -21.35 13.15 9.92
C ASN A 321 -21.69 12.06 8.91
N ALA A 322 -21.43 10.80 9.21
CA ALA A 322 -21.76 9.71 8.31
C ALA A 322 -23.29 9.61 8.05
N SER A 323 -24.13 10.03 9.01
CA SER A 323 -25.58 10.22 8.78
C SER A 323 -25.90 11.29 7.73
N LYS A 324 -25.07 12.34 7.59
CA LYS A 324 -25.22 13.34 6.51
C LYS A 324 -24.89 12.76 5.14
N THR A 325 -23.88 11.89 5.05
CA THR A 325 -23.53 11.21 3.80
C THR A 325 -24.70 10.36 3.30
N VAL A 326 -25.32 9.59 4.19
CA VAL A 326 -26.52 8.79 3.84
C VAL A 326 -27.70 9.68 3.48
N ARG A 327 -27.94 10.77 4.20
CA ARG A 327 -28.99 11.73 3.84
C ARG A 327 -28.80 12.27 2.41
N GLY A 328 -27.56 12.55 2.00
CA GLY A 328 -27.25 12.95 0.64
C GLY A 328 -27.55 11.87 -0.43
N TYR A 329 -27.54 10.58 -0.07
CA TYR A 329 -27.96 9.51 -0.98
C TYR A 329 -29.48 9.47 -1.16
N PHE A 330 -30.25 9.66 -0.09
CA PHE A 330 -31.72 9.75 -0.16
C PHE A 330 -32.19 10.98 -0.95
N GLU A 331 -31.52 12.13 -0.77
CA GLU A 331 -31.78 13.34 -1.57
C GLU A 331 -31.60 13.09 -3.07
N LEU A 332 -30.61 12.27 -3.46
CA LEU A 332 -30.37 11.90 -4.85
C LEU A 332 -31.48 11.01 -5.44
N SER A 333 -32.22 10.30 -4.58
CA SER A 333 -33.33 9.43 -4.96
C SER A 333 -34.71 10.07 -4.74
N ASN A 334 -34.78 11.36 -4.38
CA ASN A 334 -36.00 12.07 -3.97
C ASN A 334 -36.76 11.41 -2.80
N GLY A 335 -36.04 10.71 -1.90
CA GLY A 335 -36.61 10.10 -0.70
C GLY A 335 -36.20 10.84 0.58
N GLU A 336 -36.90 10.58 1.68
CA GLU A 336 -36.48 11.04 3.02
C GLU A 336 -35.99 9.85 3.86
N PRO A 337 -34.85 9.96 4.55
CA PRO A 337 -34.34 8.87 5.38
C PRO A 337 -35.21 8.67 6.62
N SER A 338 -35.67 7.44 6.85
CA SER A 338 -36.31 7.08 8.11
C SER A 338 -35.31 7.19 9.27
N LYS A 339 -35.72 7.79 10.41
CA LYS A 339 -34.86 7.86 11.61
C LYS A 339 -34.49 6.45 12.11
N HIS A 340 -35.44 5.52 12.01
CA HIS A 340 -35.23 4.12 12.40
C HIS A 340 -34.22 3.41 11.48
N PHE A 341 -34.16 3.77 10.19
CA PHE A 341 -33.18 3.21 9.26
C PHE A 341 -31.74 3.53 9.68
N ILE A 342 -31.47 4.77 10.07
CA ILE A 342 -30.12 5.20 10.48
C ILE A 342 -29.71 4.47 11.77
N GLU A 343 -30.63 4.28 12.71
CA GLU A 343 -30.39 3.56 13.96
C GLU A 343 -30.18 2.05 13.73
N GLU A 344 -30.96 1.44 12.85
CA GLU A 344 -30.84 0.02 12.51
C GLU A 344 -29.58 -0.26 11.69
N LEU A 345 -29.22 0.60 10.73
CA LEU A 345 -28.03 0.43 9.89
C LEU A 345 -26.71 0.64 10.67
N GLY A 346 -26.76 1.44 11.74
CA GLY A 346 -25.64 1.66 12.67
C GLY A 346 -24.36 2.16 11.99
N ASN A 347 -23.24 2.17 12.72
CA ASN A 347 -21.95 2.65 12.19
C ASN A 347 -21.35 1.70 11.14
N ASP A 348 -21.58 0.39 11.30
CA ASP A 348 -20.96 -0.63 10.44
C ASP A 348 -21.66 -0.76 9.07
N GLY A 349 -22.99 -0.70 9.04
CA GLY A 349 -23.72 -0.68 7.76
C GLY A 349 -23.47 0.62 7.00
N LEU A 350 -23.26 1.71 7.73
CA LEU A 350 -22.89 3.00 7.16
C LEU A 350 -21.48 2.98 6.55
N PHE A 351 -20.50 2.41 7.25
CA PHE A 351 -19.16 2.14 6.70
C PHE A 351 -19.24 1.26 5.45
N MET A 352 -20.04 0.20 5.48
CA MET A 352 -20.24 -0.68 4.34
C MET A 352 -20.78 0.08 3.13
N MET A 353 -21.78 0.94 3.33
CA MET A 353 -22.34 1.74 2.25
C MET A 353 -21.33 2.72 1.65
N GLU A 354 -20.46 3.32 2.46
CA GLU A 354 -19.34 4.13 1.94
C GLU A 354 -18.37 3.29 1.10
N GLN A 355 -18.04 2.08 1.53
CA GLN A 355 -17.17 1.16 0.77
C GLN A 355 -17.81 0.68 -0.54
N VAL A 356 -19.11 0.39 -0.56
CA VAL A 356 -19.85 0.06 -1.79
C VAL A 356 -19.87 1.26 -2.74
N THR A 357 -20.09 2.47 -2.20
CA THR A 357 -20.12 3.72 -2.97
C THR A 357 -18.78 4.00 -3.64
N LEU A 358 -17.66 3.76 -2.96
CA LEU A 358 -16.31 3.94 -3.52
C LEU A 358 -16.04 3.03 -4.72
N ASN A 359 -16.69 1.87 -4.77
CA ASN A 359 -16.51 0.88 -5.84
C ASN A 359 -17.43 1.13 -7.04
N ILE A 360 -18.72 1.35 -6.77
CA ILE A 360 -19.77 1.38 -7.80
C ILE A 360 -20.12 2.82 -8.23
N GLY A 361 -19.89 3.79 -7.36
CA GLY A 361 -20.25 5.19 -7.54
C GLY A 361 -21.50 5.60 -6.75
N ARG A 362 -21.77 6.91 -6.71
CA ARG A 362 -22.83 7.51 -5.88
C ARG A 362 -24.26 7.21 -6.34
N VAL A 363 -24.51 7.19 -7.65
CA VAL A 363 -25.87 6.98 -8.19
C VAL A 363 -26.38 5.55 -7.93
N PRO A 364 -25.61 4.48 -8.16
CA PRO A 364 -26.10 3.14 -7.84
C PRO A 364 -26.19 2.90 -6.33
N ALA A 365 -25.34 3.57 -5.55
CA ALA A 365 -25.42 3.52 -4.09
C ALA A 365 -26.71 4.18 -3.56
N SER A 366 -27.23 5.24 -4.18
CA SER A 366 -28.50 5.84 -3.76
C SER A 366 -29.69 4.91 -3.97
N TYR A 367 -29.72 4.17 -5.08
CA TYR A 367 -30.74 3.15 -5.32
C TYR A 367 -30.65 2.00 -4.32
N LEU A 368 -29.42 1.59 -3.99
CA LEU A 368 -29.21 0.57 -2.98
C LEU A 368 -29.65 1.04 -1.59
N THR A 369 -29.40 2.30 -1.21
CA THR A 369 -29.87 2.83 0.09
C THR A 369 -31.40 2.83 0.22
N THR A 370 -32.13 3.16 -0.84
CA THR A 370 -33.60 3.17 -0.80
C THR A 370 -34.17 1.76 -0.73
N ALA A 371 -33.61 0.83 -1.51
CA ALA A 371 -34.01 -0.58 -1.47
C ALA A 371 -33.74 -1.23 -0.10
N LEU A 372 -32.62 -0.87 0.55
CA LEU A 372 -32.31 -1.33 1.90
C LEU A 372 -33.29 -0.81 2.94
N ASP A 373 -33.79 0.41 2.79
CA ASP A 373 -34.79 0.98 3.71
C ASP A 373 -36.13 0.25 3.57
N GLU A 374 -36.57 0.00 2.33
CA GLU A 374 -37.79 -0.78 2.06
C GLU A 374 -37.69 -2.21 2.60
N GLU A 375 -36.56 -2.91 2.38
CA GLU A 375 -36.36 -4.28 2.86
C GLU A 375 -36.31 -4.35 4.40
N LEU A 376 -35.64 -3.40 5.06
CA LEU A 376 -35.62 -3.33 6.52
C LEU A 376 -37.01 -3.02 7.09
N ALA A 377 -37.79 -2.17 6.43
CA ALA A 377 -39.17 -1.88 6.82
C ALA A 377 -40.06 -3.14 6.70
N ASN A 378 -39.95 -3.89 5.59
CA ASN A 378 -40.70 -5.13 5.37
C ASN A 378 -40.41 -6.15 6.46
N ARG A 379 -39.13 -6.40 6.76
CA ARG A 379 -38.73 -7.34 7.83
C ARG A 379 -39.19 -6.89 9.21
N ARG A 380 -39.28 -5.57 9.46
CA ARG A 380 -39.85 -5.03 10.70
C ARG A 380 -41.34 -5.32 10.82
N CYS A 381 -42.09 -5.18 9.73
CA CYS A 381 -43.50 -5.55 9.69
C CYS A 381 -43.68 -7.05 9.97
N GLU A 382 -42.91 -7.92 9.30
CA GLU A 382 -42.96 -9.38 9.52
C GLU A 382 -42.65 -9.76 10.98
N ALA A 383 -41.64 -9.13 11.60
CA ALA A 383 -41.30 -9.40 12.99
C ALA A 383 -42.39 -8.94 13.98
N LYS A 384 -43.06 -7.82 13.69
CA LYS A 384 -44.20 -7.34 14.48
C LYS A 384 -45.42 -8.26 14.37
N GLU A 385 -45.62 -8.90 13.22
CA GLU A 385 -46.67 -9.90 13.03
C GLU A 385 -46.38 -11.21 13.80
N LEU A 386 -45.12 -11.64 13.89
CA LEU A 386 -44.74 -12.82 14.67
C LEU A 386 -44.75 -12.61 16.19
N HIS A 387 -44.42 -11.42 16.68
CA HIS A 387 -44.38 -11.09 18.11
C HIS A 387 -45.19 -9.81 18.43
N PRO A 388 -46.52 -9.90 18.56
CA PRO A 388 -47.40 -8.74 18.76
C PRO A 388 -47.30 -8.07 20.15
N TYR A 389 -46.51 -8.63 21.08
CA TYR A 389 -46.33 -8.13 22.45
C TYR A 389 -44.88 -7.75 22.79
N GLY A 390 -43.98 -7.73 21.79
CA GLY A 390 -42.58 -7.33 21.95
C GLY A 390 -42.41 -5.81 21.90
N ASP A 391 -41.55 -5.27 22.77
CA ASP A 391 -41.16 -3.85 22.83
C ASP A 391 -40.59 -3.38 21.47
N ASP A 392 -40.68 -2.08 21.15
CA ASP A 392 -40.17 -1.43 19.92
C ASP A 392 -38.62 -1.38 19.90
N SER A 393 -37.99 -2.52 20.14
CA SER A 393 -36.54 -2.67 20.09
C SER A 393 -36.08 -2.81 18.64
N PRO A 394 -34.93 -2.22 18.25
CA PRO A 394 -34.39 -2.38 16.91
C PRO A 394 -34.22 -3.87 16.58
N LEU A 395 -34.63 -4.30 15.39
CA LEU A 395 -34.48 -5.70 14.93
C LEU A 395 -33.05 -6.24 15.06
N LEU A 396 -32.06 -5.35 15.15
CA LEU A 396 -30.64 -5.65 15.26
C LEU A 396 -30.03 -5.37 16.65
N SER A 397 -30.83 -5.27 17.72
CA SER A 397 -30.28 -5.31 19.08
C SER A 397 -30.01 -6.76 19.51
N PRO A 398 -28.82 -7.09 20.04
CA PRO A 398 -28.55 -8.43 20.53
C PRO A 398 -29.36 -8.64 21.82
N HIS A 399 -30.43 -9.43 21.77
CA HIS A 399 -30.89 -10.09 22.98
C HIS A 399 -29.84 -11.15 23.35
N PRO A 400 -29.24 -11.11 24.55
CA PRO A 400 -28.43 -12.21 25.02
C PRO A 400 -29.38 -13.39 25.25
N GLU A 401 -29.40 -14.30 24.30
CA GLU A 401 -30.08 -15.59 24.44
C GLU A 401 -29.34 -16.34 25.57
N LYS A 402 -29.89 -16.26 26.78
CA LYS A 402 -29.47 -17.11 27.89
C LYS A 402 -29.85 -18.54 27.51
N VAL A 403 -28.86 -19.32 27.09
CA VAL A 403 -28.97 -20.77 27.01
C VAL A 403 -29.32 -21.27 28.42
N PRO A 404 -30.46 -21.95 28.65
CA PRO A 404 -30.71 -22.62 29.92
C PRO A 404 -29.71 -23.77 30.07
N VAL A 405 -29.02 -23.78 31.21
CA VAL A 405 -28.09 -24.82 31.66
C VAL A 405 -28.77 -26.17 31.75
#